data_AF-A0A060C3K6-F1
#
_entry.id   AF-A0A060C3K6-F1
#
_cell.length_a   1.000
_cell.length_b   1.000
_cell.length_c   1.000
_cell.angle_alpha   90.00
_cell.angle_beta   90.00
_cell.angle_gamma   90.00
#
_symmetry.space_group_name_H-M   'P 1'
#
loop_
_entity.id
_entity.type
_entity.pdbx_description
1 polymer ?
#
loop_
_entity_poly.entity_id
_entity_poly.type
_entity_poly.pdbx_seq_one_letter_code
_entity_poly.pdbx_strand_id
1 'polypeptide(L)'
;DIPEVDWYGNRMVDNDFILIFNAHYEPIMFTLPDERYGTKWQLVVDTHNPKGPELSYEAGFAITAQPRSFLLLQSATKPVVPVEY
;
A
#
# COMPACT_ATOMS: atom_id res chain seq x y z
N ASP A 1 2.73 16.46 1.02
CA ASP A 1 4.10 16.10 0.60
C ASP A 1 5.11 17.02 1.26
N ILE A 2 5.94 16.47 2.13
CA ILE A 2 7.16 17.13 2.59
C ILE A 2 8.28 16.45 1.79
N PRO A 3 8.91 17.13 0.83
CA PRO A 3 9.92 16.51 -0.02
C PRO A 3 11.16 16.20 0.83
N GLU A 4 11.44 14.91 1.00
CA GLU A 4 12.72 14.45 1.54
C GLU A 4 13.75 14.49 0.42
N VAL A 5 14.88 15.16 0.68
CA VAL A 5 15.99 15.27 -0.27
C VAL A 5 17.20 14.58 0.34
N ASP A 6 17.96 13.88 -0.50
CA ASP A 6 19.25 13.36 -0.07
C ASP A 6 20.26 14.51 0.14
N TRP A 7 21.46 14.16 0.60
CA TRP A 7 22.52 15.13 0.87
C TRP A 7 23.06 15.86 -0.37
N TYR A 8 22.71 15.40 -1.57
CA TYR A 8 23.01 16.06 -2.84
C TYR A 8 21.83 16.91 -3.38
N GLY A 9 20.67 16.89 -2.71
CA GLY A 9 19.47 17.59 -3.15
C GLY A 9 18.58 16.79 -4.10
N ASN A 10 18.83 15.49 -4.31
CA ASN A 10 17.95 14.65 -5.12
C ASN A 10 16.69 14.30 -4.33
N ARG A 11 15.54 14.33 -5.00
CA ARG A 11 14.26 13.95 -4.36
C ARG A 11 14.27 12.45 -4.04
N MET A 12 14.15 12.11 -2.77
CA MET A 12 13.94 10.73 -2.36
C MET A 12 12.47 10.38 -2.63
N VAL A 13 12.25 9.40 -3.49
CA VAL A 13 10.92 8.83 -3.69
C VAL A 13 10.72 7.74 -2.65
N ASP A 14 9.67 7.89 -1.85
CA ASP A 14 9.25 6.86 -0.90
C ASP A 14 8.29 5.87 -1.58
N ASN A 15 8.05 4.76 -0.92
CA ASN A 15 7.04 3.80 -1.35
C ASN A 15 5.63 4.39 -1.17
N ASP A 16 4.71 3.96 -2.02
CA ASP A 16 3.29 4.31 -1.87
C ASP A 16 2.65 3.39 -0.83
N PHE A 17 1.67 3.92 -0.10
CA PHE A 17 0.97 3.18 0.94
C PHE A 17 -0.54 3.20 0.73
N ILE A 18 -1.19 2.09 1.02
CA ILE A 18 -2.65 1.96 1.08
C ILE A 18 -3.05 1.64 2.51
N LEU A 19 -4.01 2.40 3.03
CA LEU A 19 -4.59 2.17 4.34
C LEU A 19 -6.09 1.91 4.19
N ILE A 20 -6.53 0.72 4.57
CA ILE A 20 -7.93 0.29 4.48
C ILE A 20 -8.49 0.20 5.90
N PHE A 21 -9.53 0.97 6.20
CA PHE A 21 -10.25 0.90 7.47
C PHE A 21 -11.63 0.28 7.27
N ASN A 22 -11.86 -0.89 7.87
CA ASN A 22 -13.21 -1.43 8.02
C ASN A 22 -13.76 -1.08 9.41
N ALA A 23 -14.45 0.05 9.50
CA ALA A 23 -15.20 0.46 10.68
C ALA A 23 -16.65 -0.09 10.70
N HIS A 24 -16.96 -1.11 9.89
CA HIS A 24 -18.25 -1.79 9.91
C HIS A 24 -18.19 -3.07 10.76
N TYR A 25 -19.35 -3.66 11.03
CA TYR A 25 -19.46 -4.91 11.80
C TYR A 25 -19.44 -6.17 10.91
N GLU A 26 -19.47 -6.02 9.59
CA GLU A 26 -19.34 -7.10 8.61
C GLU A 26 -18.03 -6.97 7.82
N PRO A 27 -17.51 -8.08 7.25
CA PRO A 27 -16.40 -8.01 6.30
C PRO A 27 -16.76 -7.16 5.08
N ILE A 28 -15.82 -6.33 4.63
CA ILE A 28 -15.99 -5.50 3.43
C ILE A 28 -14.88 -5.81 2.45
N MET A 29 -15.26 -5.98 1.18
CA MET A 29 -14.33 -6.15 0.08
C MET A 29 -13.95 -4.78 -0.50
N PHE A 30 -12.66 -4.58 -0.71
CA PHE A 30 -12.07 -3.41 -1.34
C PHE A 30 -11.26 -3.84 -2.55
N THR A 31 -11.31 -3.06 -3.62
CA THR A 31 -10.45 -3.26 -4.79
C THR A 31 -9.21 -2.39 -4.66
N LEU A 32 -8.03 -2.99 -4.77
CA LEU A 32 -6.79 -2.22 -4.78
C LEU A 32 -6.73 -1.32 -6.02
N PRO A 33 -6.06 -0.16 -5.95
CA PRO A 33 -5.85 0.72 -7.09
C PRO A 33 -5.15 0.02 -8.26
N ASP A 34 -5.26 0.62 -9.43
CA ASP A 34 -4.54 0.19 -10.62
C ASP A 34 -3.03 0.44 -10.53
N GLU A 35 -2.30 -0.08 -11.52
CA GLU A 35 -0.84 -0.09 -11.56
C GLU A 35 -0.19 1.30 -11.55
N ARG A 36 -0.94 2.40 -11.80
CA ARG A 36 -0.40 3.77 -11.75
C ARG A 36 0.11 4.15 -10.37
N TYR A 37 -0.34 3.46 -9.32
CA TYR A 37 0.06 3.67 -7.92
C TYR A 37 0.99 2.57 -7.39
N GLY A 38 1.20 1.50 -8.15
CA GLY A 38 1.97 0.34 -7.71
C GLY A 38 1.44 -0.94 -8.34
N THR A 39 2.35 -1.73 -8.90
CA THR A 39 2.03 -3.02 -9.53
C THR A 39 1.78 -4.11 -8.50
N LYS A 40 2.47 -4.04 -7.36
CA LYS A 40 2.42 -5.05 -6.30
C LYS A 40 2.41 -4.41 -4.92
N TRP A 41 1.57 -4.95 -4.04
CA TRP A 41 1.28 -4.44 -2.71
C TRP A 41 1.58 -5.49 -1.65
N GLN A 42 2.55 -5.23 -0.79
CA GLN A 42 2.88 -6.08 0.35
C GLN A 42 1.99 -5.73 1.54
N LEU A 43 1.38 -6.73 2.18
CA LEU A 43 0.65 -6.55 3.43
C LEU A 43 1.64 -6.36 4.58
N VAL A 44 1.64 -5.17 5.18
CA VAL A 44 2.55 -4.79 6.28
C VAL A 44 1.87 -4.95 7.63
N VAL A 45 0.60 -4.56 7.73
CA VAL A 45 -0.19 -4.67 8.96
C VAL A 45 -1.56 -5.26 8.64
N ASP A 46 -1.97 -6.26 9.41
CA ASP A 46 -3.34 -6.72 9.52
C ASP A 46 -3.69 -6.82 11.01
N THR A 47 -4.58 -5.95 11.49
CA THR A 47 -4.98 -5.98 12.91
C THR A 47 -5.86 -7.16 13.28
N HIS A 48 -6.51 -7.79 12.32
CA HIS A 48 -7.32 -8.98 12.55
C HIS A 48 -6.44 -10.23 12.65
N ASN A 49 -5.38 -10.33 11.84
CA ASN A 49 -4.44 -11.44 11.86
C ASN A 49 -2.96 -10.98 11.96
N PRO A 50 -2.52 -10.49 13.13
CA PRO A 50 -1.18 -9.91 13.30
C PRO A 50 -0.03 -10.93 13.21
N LYS A 51 -0.34 -12.23 13.25
CA LYS A 51 0.63 -13.33 13.06
C LYS A 51 0.39 -14.09 11.75
N GLY A 52 -0.32 -13.47 10.82
CA GLY A 52 -0.58 -14.01 9.50
C GLY A 52 0.71 -14.21 8.70
N PRO A 53 0.64 -14.97 7.59
CA PRO A 53 1.75 -15.08 6.67
C PRO A 53 2.05 -13.73 6.01
N GLU A 54 3.27 -13.59 5.50
CA GLU A 54 3.58 -12.49 4.59
C GLU A 54 2.80 -12.68 3.28
N LEU A 55 2.01 -11.67 2.92
CA LEU A 55 1.17 -11.69 1.73
C LEU A 55 1.54 -10.53 0.81
N SER A 56 1.37 -10.76 -0.49
CA SER A 56 1.49 -9.73 -1.51
C SER A 56 0.38 -9.88 -2.54
N TYR A 57 -0.14 -8.77 -3.01
CA TYR A 57 -1.26 -8.69 -3.93
C TYR A 57 -0.90 -7.86 -5.15
N GLU A 58 -1.44 -8.23 -6.30
CA GLU A 58 -1.30 -7.44 -7.52
C GLU A 58 -2.25 -6.23 -7.50
N ALA A 59 -1.96 -5.23 -8.32
CA ALA A 59 -2.88 -4.12 -8.59
C ALA A 59 -4.27 -4.63 -9.00
N GLY A 60 -5.33 -3.92 -8.61
CA GLY A 60 -6.71 -4.33 -8.89
C GLY A 60 -7.21 -5.56 -8.12
N PHE A 61 -6.38 -6.18 -7.27
CA PHE A 61 -6.83 -7.32 -6.46
C PHE A 61 -7.96 -6.92 -5.49
N ALA A 62 -8.93 -7.82 -5.31
CA ALA A 62 -10.02 -7.62 -4.36
C ALA A 62 -9.65 -8.20 -2.98
N ILE A 63 -9.33 -7.34 -2.03
CA ILE A 63 -8.96 -7.69 -0.66
C ILE A 63 -10.16 -7.53 0.28
N THR A 64 -10.28 -8.41 1.28
CA THR A 64 -11.35 -8.32 2.29
C THR A 64 -10.78 -7.85 3.61
N ALA A 65 -11.28 -6.73 4.12
CA ALA A 65 -11.01 -6.26 5.48
C ALA A 65 -12.07 -6.81 6.43
N GLN A 66 -11.64 -7.43 7.52
CA GLN A 66 -12.52 -8.03 8.52
C GLN A 66 -13.23 -6.97 9.37
N PRO A 67 -14.32 -7.31 10.09
CA PRO A 67 -15.02 -6.36 10.94
C PRO A 67 -14.08 -5.65 11.92
N ARG A 68 -14.24 -4.33 12.06
CA ARG A 68 -13.48 -3.52 13.03
C ARG A 68 -11.96 -3.68 12.91
N SER A 69 -11.44 -3.83 11.69
CA SER A 69 -10.02 -3.99 11.43
C SER A 69 -9.48 -2.91 10.49
N PHE A 70 -8.16 -2.79 10.43
CA PHE A 70 -7.51 -2.05 9.35
C PHE A 70 -6.35 -2.85 8.77
N LEU A 71 -6.06 -2.58 7.50
CA LEU A 71 -4.94 -3.15 6.75
C LEU A 71 -4.02 -2.02 6.27
N LEU A 72 -2.71 -2.21 6.38
CA LEU A 72 -1.70 -1.35 5.76
C LEU A 72 -0.98 -2.16 4.68
N LEU A 73 -0.95 -1.63 3.46
CA LEU A 73 -0.16 -2.18 2.37
C LEU A 73 0.88 -1.16 1.91
N GLN A 74 2.03 -1.66 1.45
CA GLN A 74 3.13 -0.87 0.90
C GLN A 74 3.44 -1.36 -0.52
N SER A 75 3.67 -0.43 -1.45
CA SER A 75 4.08 -0.79 -2.81
C SER A 75 5.48 -1.42 -2.82
N ALA A 76 5.68 -2.49 -3.60
CA ALA A 76 6.94 -3.24 -3.61
C ALA A 76 8.11 -2.48 -4.28
N THR A 77 7.80 -1.51 -5.13
CA THR A 77 8.79 -0.71 -5.88
C THR A 77 8.55 0.77 -5.64
N LYS A 78 9.64 1.51 -5.42
CA LYS A 78 9.62 2.98 -5.51
C LYS A 78 9.16 3.39 -6.91
N PRO A 79 8.16 4.27 -7.05
CA PRO A 79 7.82 4.80 -8.36
C PRO A 79 9.07 5.42 -8.99
N VAL A 80 9.44 4.93 -10.17
CA VAL A 80 10.52 5.53 -10.95
C VAL A 80 9.99 6.85 -11.49
N VAL A 81 10.51 7.98 -11.00
CA VAL A 81 10.20 9.28 -11.61
C VAL A 81 10.73 9.24 -13.04
N PRO A 82 9.90 9.49 -14.06
CA PRO A 82 10.39 9.65 -15.42
C PRO A 82 11.35 10.85 -15.45
N VAL A 83 12.57 10.64 -15.94
CA VAL A 83 13.48 11.75 -16.22
C VAL A 83 12.98 12.41 -17.50
N GLU A 84 12.45 13.64 -17.41
CA GLU A 84 12.19 14.45 -18.60
C GLU A 84 13.54 14.88 -19.22
N TYR A 85 13.71 14.65 -20.53
CA TYR A 85 14.88 15.06 -21.32
C TYR A 85 14.70 16.44 -21.93
#